data_AF-A0A645BTV7-F1
#
_entry.id   AF-A0A645BTV7-F1
#
_cell.length_a   1.000
_cell.length_b   1.000
_cell.length_c   1.000
_cell.angle_alpha   90.00
_cell.angle_beta   90.00
_cell.angle_gamma   90.00
#
_symmetry.space_group_name_H-M   'P 1'
#
loop_
_entity.id
_entity.type
_entity.pdbx_description
1 polymer ?
#
loop_
_entity_poly.entity_id
_entity_poly.type
_entity_poly.pdbx_seq_one_letter_code
_entity_poly.pdbx_strand_id
1 'polypeptide(L)'
;MIGGGSGLGNLGFGSEVNQAMQQRAEFLAEQGLAERRGQRVILARNLLATLRDRDVIRAAKDIATETGLEHRLAADGQRVTGIYRRSLMLASGRFAMLDDGMGFSLVPWTPVIEQRLGMLISGQVHGGTLSWQIRRQQGLSVT
;
A
#
# COMPACT_ATOMS: atom_id res chain seq x y z
N MET A 1 1.37 33.54 35.21
CA MET A 1 0.43 32.43 35.01
C MET A 1 0.13 32.38 33.51
N ILE A 2 0.77 31.48 32.76
CA ILE A 2 0.57 31.37 31.30
C ILE A 2 -0.63 30.44 31.08
N GLY A 3 -1.74 31.01 30.62
CA GLY A 3 -2.99 30.30 30.33
C GLY A 3 -2.85 29.39 29.11
N GLY A 4 -3.11 28.10 29.31
CA GLY A 4 -2.97 27.04 28.32
C GLY A 4 -3.90 27.21 27.11
N GLY A 5 -3.34 26.94 25.93
CA GLY A 5 -3.95 27.06 24.61
C GLY A 5 -5.08 26.07 24.32
N SER A 6 -6.19 26.16 25.06
CA SER A 6 -7.40 25.35 24.84
C SER A 6 -8.38 25.95 23.83
N GLY A 7 -8.03 27.08 23.18
CA GLY A 7 -8.93 27.80 22.25
C GLY A 7 -8.50 27.81 20.78
N LEU A 8 -7.29 27.35 20.44
CA LEU A 8 -6.73 27.50 19.09
C LEU A 8 -7.11 26.36 18.12
N GLY A 9 -7.61 25.24 18.62
CA GLY A 9 -7.98 24.08 17.78
C GLY A 9 -9.23 24.29 16.91
N ASN A 10 -9.96 25.39 17.10
CA ASN A 10 -11.28 25.61 16.49
C ASN A 10 -11.37 26.91 15.65
N LEU A 11 -10.23 27.53 15.32
CA LEU A 11 -10.16 28.75 14.51
C LEU A 11 -9.18 28.53 13.33
N GLY A 12 -9.60 28.83 12.11
CA GLY A 12 -8.78 28.71 10.89
C GLY A 12 -8.46 27.26 10.50
N PHE A 13 -7.19 26.95 10.24
CA PHE A 13 -6.74 25.62 9.80
C PHE A 13 -7.17 24.48 10.74
N GLY A 14 -7.22 24.72 12.05
CA GLY A 14 -7.68 23.72 13.02
C GLY A 14 -9.14 23.30 12.81
N SER A 15 -10.02 24.26 12.49
CA SER A 15 -11.41 23.97 12.14
C SER A 15 -11.55 23.23 10.81
N GLU A 16 -10.73 23.54 9.81
CA GLU A 16 -10.71 22.84 8.52
C GLU A 16 -10.28 21.38 8.69
N VAL A 17 -9.23 21.12 9.47
CA VAL A 17 -8.76 19.76 9.78
C VAL A 17 -9.84 18.98 10.53
N ASN A 18 -10.49 19.60 11.53
CA ASN A 18 -11.58 18.96 12.26
C ASN A 18 -12.76 18.62 11.34
N GLN A 19 -13.13 19.53 10.43
CA GLN A 19 -14.18 19.28 9.45
C GLN A 19 -13.81 18.15 8.49
N ALA A 20 -12.58 18.11 8.00
CA ALA A 20 -12.08 17.05 7.12
C ALA A 20 -12.06 15.69 7.84
N MET A 21 -11.64 15.65 9.11
CA MET A 21 -11.67 14.43 9.93
C MET A 21 -13.10 13.95 10.16
N GLN A 22 -14.04 14.88 10.32
CA GLN A 22 -15.45 14.56 10.50
C GLN A 22 -16.06 13.94 9.23
N GLN A 23 -15.83 14.56 8.07
CA GLN A 23 -16.24 14.01 6.76
C GLN A 23 -15.61 12.64 6.50
N ARG A 24 -14.33 12.48 6.87
CA ARG A 24 -13.63 11.19 6.73
C ARG A 24 -14.26 10.11 7.61
N ALA A 25 -14.63 10.43 8.84
CA ALA A 25 -15.30 9.50 9.74
C ALA A 25 -16.68 9.08 9.21
N GLU A 26 -17.45 10.03 8.67
CA GLU A 26 -18.76 9.76 8.03
C GLU A 26 -18.61 8.84 6.83
N PHE A 27 -17.69 9.16 5.91
CA PHE A 27 -17.39 8.30 4.77
C PHE A 27 -16.97 6.89 5.20
N LEU A 28 -16.11 6.77 6.22
CA LEU A 28 -15.72 5.44 6.72
C LEU A 28 -16.89 4.69 7.34
N ALA A 29 -17.83 5.39 8.00
CA ALA A 29 -19.01 4.78 8.58
C ALA A 29 -19.99 4.26 7.52
N GLU A 30 -20.22 5.04 6.47
CA GLU A 30 -21.01 4.62 5.30
C GLU A 30 -20.43 3.36 4.63
N GLN A 31 -19.11 3.21 4.68
CA GLN A 31 -18.40 2.05 4.14
C GLN A 31 -18.34 0.86 5.10
N GLY A 32 -18.95 0.95 6.30
CA GLY A 32 -18.88 -0.07 7.35
C GLY A 32 -17.50 -0.23 8.00
N LEU A 33 -16.61 0.75 7.79
CA LEU A 33 -15.23 0.78 8.26
C LEU A 33 -15.03 1.65 9.50
N ALA A 34 -16.08 2.33 9.95
CA ALA A 34 -16.16 3.01 11.23
C ALA A 34 -17.59 2.95 11.79
N GLU A 35 -17.73 3.15 13.10
CA GLU A 35 -19.00 3.27 13.79
C GLU A 35 -18.98 4.56 14.62
N ARG A 36 -20.06 5.34 14.58
CA ARG A 36 -20.17 6.56 15.38
C ARG A 36 -20.92 6.27 16.68
N ARG A 37 -20.29 6.58 17.83
CA ARG A 37 -20.90 6.49 19.16
C ARG A 37 -20.85 7.86 19.84
N GLY A 38 -21.91 8.63 19.65
CA GLY A 38 -21.95 10.03 20.08
C GLY A 38 -20.83 10.85 19.44
N GLN A 39 -19.97 11.44 20.26
CA GLN A 39 -18.79 12.20 19.80
C GLN A 39 -17.59 11.31 19.41
N ARG A 40 -17.62 10.00 19.69
CA ARG A 40 -16.51 9.09 19.39
C ARG A 40 -16.70 8.39 18.06
N VAL A 41 -15.60 8.17 17.35
CA VAL A 41 -15.52 7.35 16.14
C VAL A 41 -14.75 6.08 16.48
N ILE A 42 -15.37 4.93 16.28
CA ILE A 42 -14.77 3.61 16.49
C ILE A 42 -14.39 3.08 15.12
N LEU A 43 -13.10 2.92 14.86
CA LEU A 43 -12.62 2.38 13.59
C LEU A 43 -12.72 0.85 13.58
N ALA A 44 -13.03 0.28 12.42
CA ALA A 44 -13.04 -1.17 12.25
C ALA A 44 -11.65 -1.77 12.54
N ARG A 45 -11.64 -2.99 13.09
CA ARG A 45 -10.39 -3.77 13.19
C ARG A 45 -9.84 -3.96 11.78
N ASN A 46 -8.53 -3.81 11.61
CA ASN A 46 -7.83 -3.91 10.32
C ASN A 46 -8.24 -2.86 9.26
N LEU A 47 -8.71 -1.68 9.69
CA LEU A 47 -9.07 -0.58 8.78
C LEU A 47 -8.01 -0.30 7.71
N LEU A 48 -6.75 -0.08 8.13
CA LEU A 48 -5.68 0.29 7.20
C LEU A 48 -5.36 -0.82 6.19
N ALA A 49 -5.36 -2.08 6.62
CA ALA A 49 -5.18 -3.22 5.73
C ALA A 49 -6.33 -3.29 4.69
N THR A 50 -7.57 -3.11 5.14
CA THR A 50 -8.74 -3.12 4.25
C THR A 50 -8.69 -1.98 3.23
N LEU A 51 -8.30 -0.78 3.65
CA LEU A 51 -8.14 0.37 2.74
C LEU A 51 -6.99 0.17 1.75
N ARG A 52 -5.87 -0.40 2.19
CA ARG A 52 -4.75 -0.76 1.32
C ARG A 52 -5.18 -1.78 0.28
N ASP A 53 -5.87 -2.84 0.67
CA ASP A 53 -6.28 -3.89 -0.27
C ASP A 53 -7.25 -3.33 -1.31
N ARG A 54 -8.17 -2.44 -0.91
CA ARG A 54 -9.05 -1.72 -1.86
C ARG A 54 -8.26 -0.84 -2.85
N ASP A 55 -7.25 -0.13 -2.36
CA ASP A 55 -6.38 0.73 -3.17
C ASP A 55 -5.59 -0.08 -4.20
N VAL A 56 -4.97 -1.19 -3.76
CA VAL A 56 -4.22 -2.12 -4.62
C VAL A 56 -5.13 -2.81 -5.64
N ILE A 57 -6.31 -3.28 -5.25
CA ILE A 57 -7.28 -3.91 -6.16
C ILE A 57 -7.74 -2.93 -7.23
N ARG A 58 -7.98 -1.66 -6.87
CA ARG A 58 -8.35 -0.62 -7.84
C ARG A 58 -7.22 -0.41 -8.85
N ALA A 59 -6.00 -0.16 -8.38
CA ALA A 59 -4.84 0.06 -9.24
C ALA A 59 -4.59 -1.16 -10.15
N ALA A 60 -4.72 -2.37 -9.63
CA ALA A 60 -4.59 -3.59 -10.42
C ALA A 60 -5.66 -3.70 -11.51
N LYS A 61 -6.92 -3.35 -11.22
CA LYS A 61 -7.99 -3.35 -12.22
C LYS A 61 -7.69 -2.36 -13.36
N ASP A 62 -7.17 -1.19 -13.02
CA ASP A 62 -6.81 -0.17 -14.00
C ASP A 62 -5.69 -0.68 -14.92
N ILE A 63 -4.62 -1.25 -14.33
CA ILE A 63 -3.51 -1.86 -15.09
C ILE A 63 -4.00 -3.01 -15.98
N ALA A 64 -4.86 -3.89 -15.47
CA ALA A 64 -5.40 -5.00 -16.24
C ALA A 64 -6.21 -4.50 -17.44
N THR A 65 -6.97 -3.42 -17.27
CA THR A 65 -7.74 -2.77 -18.35
C THR A 65 -6.83 -2.16 -19.40
N GLU A 66 -5.74 -1.51 -18.99
CA GLU A 66 -4.78 -0.85 -19.88
C GLU A 66 -3.88 -1.83 -20.64
N THR A 67 -3.47 -2.93 -20.00
CA THR A 67 -2.43 -3.84 -20.52
C THR A 67 -2.97 -5.17 -21.02
N GLY A 68 -4.19 -5.54 -20.63
CA GLY A 68 -4.75 -6.87 -20.86
C GLY A 68 -4.15 -7.98 -19.99
N LEU A 69 -3.19 -7.67 -19.11
CA LEU A 69 -2.59 -8.65 -18.21
C LEU A 69 -3.53 -8.98 -17.04
N GLU A 70 -3.57 -10.24 -16.64
CA GLU A 70 -4.34 -10.68 -15.46
C GLU A 70 -3.62 -10.27 -14.16
N HIS A 71 -4.38 -9.73 -13.20
CA HIS A 71 -3.84 -9.46 -11.87
C HIS A 71 -3.81 -10.72 -11.02
N ARG A 72 -2.63 -11.11 -10.55
CA ARG A 72 -2.43 -12.19 -9.59
C ARG A 72 -2.22 -11.66 -8.18
N LEU A 73 -3.08 -12.09 -7.28
CA LEU A 73 -2.99 -11.75 -5.86
C LEU A 73 -1.69 -12.30 -5.24
N ALA A 74 -0.98 -11.43 -4.54
CA ALA A 74 0.16 -11.78 -3.72
C ALA A 74 -0.25 -11.76 -2.24
N ALA A 75 -0.73 -12.90 -1.73
CA ALA A 75 -1.16 -13.00 -0.33
C ALA A 75 0.05 -13.11 0.62
N ASP A 76 -0.17 -12.74 1.88
CA ASP A 76 0.80 -12.95 2.95
C ASP A 76 1.24 -14.43 3.00
N GLY A 77 2.54 -14.65 3.18
CA GLY A 77 3.17 -15.97 3.19
C GLY A 77 3.47 -16.55 1.81
N GLN A 78 2.91 -16.00 0.73
CA GLN A 78 3.20 -16.48 -0.63
C GLN A 78 4.54 -15.98 -1.15
N ARG A 79 5.24 -16.85 -1.88
CA ARG A 79 6.41 -16.49 -2.68
C ARG A 79 5.91 -15.93 -4.01
N VAL A 80 6.36 -14.73 -4.35
CA VAL A 80 6.09 -14.05 -5.62
C VAL A 80 7.38 -14.02 -6.43
N THR A 81 7.30 -14.25 -7.73
CA THR A 81 8.45 -14.20 -8.64
C THR A 81 8.02 -13.57 -9.94
N GLY A 82 8.82 -12.65 -10.47
CA GLY A 82 8.54 -11.99 -11.73
C GLY A 82 9.58 -10.94 -12.08
N ILE A 83 9.54 -10.45 -13.32
CA ILE A 83 10.35 -9.35 -13.81
C ILE A 83 9.81 -8.05 -13.19
N TYR A 84 10.67 -7.30 -12.50
CA TYR A 84 10.29 -6.00 -11.97
C TYR A 84 10.14 -4.98 -13.10
N ARG A 85 8.91 -4.59 -13.42
CA ARG A 85 8.59 -3.74 -14.58
C ARG A 85 8.59 -2.24 -14.26
N ARG A 86 8.04 -1.87 -13.11
CA ARG A 86 7.90 -0.47 -12.67
C ARG A 86 7.48 -0.37 -11.21
N SER A 87 7.71 0.80 -10.59
CA SER A 87 7.08 1.17 -9.33
C SER A 87 5.87 2.06 -9.52
N LEU A 88 4.86 1.91 -8.66
CA LEU A 88 3.66 2.74 -8.61
C LEU A 88 3.57 3.42 -7.25
N MET A 89 3.18 4.69 -7.23
CA MET A 89 2.82 5.40 -6.00
C MET A 89 1.30 5.36 -5.85
N LEU A 90 0.81 4.64 -4.86
CA LEU A 90 -0.61 4.56 -4.50
C LEU A 90 -0.86 5.34 -3.21
N ALA A 91 -2.12 5.57 -2.86
CA ALA A 91 -2.47 6.24 -1.60
C ALA A 91 -2.00 5.44 -0.37
N SER A 92 -1.91 4.11 -0.52
CA SER A 92 -1.44 3.18 0.50
C SER A 92 0.07 2.94 0.52
N GLY A 93 0.84 3.57 -0.38
CA GLY A 93 2.31 3.49 -0.42
C GLY A 93 2.86 3.13 -1.80
N ARG A 94 4.17 2.85 -1.86
CA ARG A 94 4.86 2.47 -3.09
C ARG A 94 4.79 0.96 -3.30
N PHE A 95 4.41 0.55 -4.51
CA PHE A 95 4.31 -0.85 -4.91
C PHE A 95 5.19 -1.13 -6.14
N ALA A 96 5.69 -2.34 -6.24
CA ALA A 96 6.37 -2.86 -7.41
C ALA A 96 5.42 -3.74 -8.23
N MET A 97 5.41 -3.54 -9.54
CA MET A 97 4.74 -4.44 -10.49
C MET A 97 5.73 -5.52 -10.92
N LEU A 98 5.42 -6.77 -10.58
CA LEU A 98 6.14 -7.95 -11.05
C LEU A 98 5.33 -8.62 -12.15
N ASP A 99 5.97 -8.89 -13.28
CA ASP A 99 5.39 -9.60 -14.42
C ASP A 99 6.01 -10.99 -14.51
N ASP A 100 5.19 -12.04 -14.41
CA ASP A 100 5.64 -13.43 -14.44
C ASP A 100 5.47 -14.10 -15.82
N GLY A 101 5.11 -13.31 -16.83
CA GLY A 101 4.90 -13.76 -18.21
C GLY A 101 3.48 -14.24 -18.52
N MET A 102 2.62 -14.45 -17.53
CA MET A 102 1.19 -14.75 -17.77
C MET A 102 0.23 -13.82 -17.00
N GLY A 103 0.76 -13.02 -16.08
CA GLY A 103 0.03 -11.97 -15.39
C GLY A 103 0.99 -11.06 -14.64
N PHE A 104 0.44 -10.22 -13.78
CA PHE A 104 1.24 -9.36 -12.92
C PHE A 104 0.76 -9.38 -11.48
N SER A 105 1.67 -9.09 -10.57
CA SER A 105 1.37 -8.88 -9.15
C SER A 105 1.86 -7.51 -8.71
N LEU A 106 1.09 -6.86 -7.84
CA LEU A 106 1.51 -5.69 -7.11
C LEU A 106 2.00 -6.10 -5.73
N VAL A 107 3.28 -5.86 -5.43
CA VAL A 107 3.89 -6.18 -4.14
C VAL A 107 4.44 -4.92 -3.48
N PRO A 108 4.50 -4.86 -2.14
CA PRO A 108 5.13 -3.73 -1.45
C PRO A 108 6.55 -3.50 -1.97
N TRP A 109 6.84 -2.26 -2.36
CA TRP A 109 8.16 -1.89 -2.83
C TRP A 109 9.12 -1.69 -1.65
N THR A 110 10.38 -2.07 -1.83
CA THR A 110 11.46 -1.75 -0.87
C THR A 110 12.71 -1.29 -1.60
N PRO A 111 13.57 -0.46 -1.00
CA PRO A 111 14.75 0.10 -1.67
C PRO A 111 15.69 -0.92 -2.30
N VAL A 112 15.79 -2.14 -1.76
CA VAL A 112 16.72 -3.16 -2.25
C VAL A 112 16.44 -3.62 -3.69
N ILE A 113 15.24 -3.39 -4.21
CA ILE A 113 14.87 -3.72 -5.59
C ILE A 113 14.92 -2.53 -6.55
N GLU A 114 15.28 -1.33 -6.08
CA GLU A 114 15.30 -0.12 -6.91
C GLU A 114 16.14 -0.29 -8.17
N GLN A 115 17.34 -0.87 -8.02
CA GLN A 115 18.29 -1.12 -9.12
C GLN A 115 18.02 -2.42 -9.89
N ARG A 116 16.88 -3.10 -9.64
CA ARG A 116 16.55 -4.40 -10.23
C ARG A 116 15.52 -4.29 -11.35
N LEU A 117 15.30 -3.08 -11.88
CA LEU A 117 14.36 -2.86 -12.98
C LEU A 117 14.74 -3.74 -14.18
N GLY A 118 13.76 -4.46 -14.73
CA GLY A 118 13.96 -5.41 -15.82
C GLY A 118 14.57 -6.75 -15.41
N MET A 119 14.92 -6.95 -14.14
CA MET A 119 15.46 -8.22 -13.64
C MET A 119 14.36 -9.13 -13.09
N LEU A 120 14.54 -10.44 -13.27
CA LEU A 120 13.75 -11.45 -12.57
C LEU A 120 14.11 -11.42 -11.08
N ILE A 121 13.11 -11.18 -10.23
CA ILE A 121 13.27 -11.15 -8.78
C ILE A 121 12.24 -12.05 -8.10
N SER A 122 12.58 -12.52 -6.91
CA SER A 122 11.69 -13.34 -6.09
C SER A 122 11.71 -12.86 -4.64
N GLY A 123 10.54 -12.88 -3.99
CA GLY A 123 10.40 -12.52 -2.60
C GLY A 123 9.20 -13.17 -1.95
N GLN A 124 9.14 -13.13 -0.63
CA GLN A 124 8.02 -13.63 0.16
C GLN A 124 7.38 -12.48 0.92
N VAL A 125 6.06 -12.37 0.79
CA VAL A 125 5.23 -11.38 1.49
C VAL A 125 5.07 -11.79 2.95
N HIS A 126 5.33 -10.87 3.88
CA HIS A 126 5.13 -11.05 5.31
C HIS A 126 4.47 -9.80 5.90
N GLY A 127 3.20 -9.91 6.31
CA GLY A 127 2.50 -8.84 7.02
C GLY A 127 2.52 -7.49 6.28
N GLY A 128 2.48 -7.50 4.95
CA GLY A 128 2.62 -6.29 4.14
C GLY A 128 4.05 -5.76 3.91
N THR A 129 5.07 -6.48 4.34
CA THR A 129 6.48 -6.22 3.98
C THR A 129 6.97 -7.32 3.03
N LEU A 130 7.91 -7.02 2.15
CA LEU A 130 8.52 -8.04 1.29
C LEU A 130 9.95 -8.38 1.71
N SER A 131 10.21 -9.67 1.88
CA SER A 131 11.56 -10.22 2.04
C SER A 131 12.06 -10.74 0.71
N TRP A 132 13.23 -10.29 0.26
CA TRP A 132 13.76 -10.64 -1.06
C TRP A 132 14.80 -11.76 -0.97
N GLN A 133 14.67 -12.74 -1.85
CA GLN A 133 15.71 -13.76 -2.05
C GLN A 133 16.58 -13.32 -3.23
N ILE A 134 17.56 -12.47 -2.94
CA ILE A 134 18.51 -11.99 -3.96
C ILE A 134 19.65 -13.02 -4.04
N ARG A 135 19.64 -13.90 -5.05
CA ARG A 135 20.83 -14.69 -5.35
C ARG A 135 21.92 -13.75 -5.87
N ARG A 136 23.04 -13.66 -5.16
CA ARG A 136 24.27 -13.07 -5.71
C ARG A 136 24.66 -13.90 -6.93
N GLN A 137 24.75 -13.30 -8.10
CA GLN A 137 25.55 -13.87 -9.19
C GLN A 137 26.97 -14.01 -8.64
N GLN A 138 27.42 -15.24 -8.41
CA GLN A 138 28.84 -15.51 -8.19
C GLN A 138 29.53 -15.13 -9.50
N GLY A 139 30.36 -14.09 -9.46
CA GLY A 139 31.31 -13.86 -10.54
C GLY A 139 32.18 -15.10 -10.65
N LEU A 140 32.27 -15.67 -11.85
CA LEU A 140 33.30 -16.63 -12.18
C LEU A 140 34.65 -15.93 -12.00
N SER A 141 35.33 -16.21 -10.90
CA SER A 141 36.76 -15.92 -10.77
C SER A 141 37.50 -16.86 -11.70
N VAL A 142 37.84 -16.39 -12.90
CA VAL A 142 38.87 -17.03 -13.71
C VAL A 142 40.19 -16.77 -13.00
N THR A 143 40.82 -17.86 -12.52
CA THR A 143 42.21 -17.87 -12.06
C THR A 143 43.09 -18.34 -13.21
#